data_AF-A0A962SXD2-F1
#
_entry.id   AF-A0A962SXD2-F1
#
_cell.length_a   1.000
_cell.length_b   1.000
_cell.length_c   1.000
_cell.angle_alpha   90.00
_cell.angle_beta   90.00
_cell.angle_gamma   90.00
#
_symmetry.space_group_name_H-M   'P 1'
#
loop_
_entity.id
_entity.type
_entity.pdbx_description
1 polymer ?
#
loop_
_entity_poly.entity_id
_entity_poly.type
_entity_poly.pdbx_seq_one_letter_code
_entity_poly.pdbx_strand_id
1 'polypeptide(L)'
;MLPTAYQHLHRDLQTFIPSARLISDPLRTLAYGTDASLYRLIPQLVVRVESEDEMRRILALAHQHRTPLTFRAAGTSLSGQAASDSVILQLGDGWRGWRIGDEAATISLQPAVIGSHANRYLAPYKRKIGPDPASINACWIGGIAANNASGMCCGTAQNSYQTLQSMRVMLADGAVLDTGDPASRAAFKVSHSALFAQLAELGQRTRANTALAERIRAKFKIKNTCGYSLNALVDYEDPFEILQHLM
;
A
#
# COMPACT_ATOMS: atom_id res chain seq x y z
N MET A 1 28.82 5.65 10.17
CA MET A 1 28.89 4.67 9.06
C MET A 1 27.68 3.75 9.17
N LEU A 2 27.14 3.27 8.04
CA LEU A 2 26.02 2.33 8.05
C LEU A 2 26.40 1.02 8.75
N PRO A 3 25.48 0.31 9.43
CA PRO A 3 25.73 -1.05 9.90
C PRO A 3 25.97 -2.01 8.72
N THR A 4 26.71 -3.10 8.94
CA THR A 4 27.20 -4.01 7.88
C THR A 4 26.11 -4.50 6.93
N ALA A 5 24.94 -4.89 7.44
CA ALA A 5 23.82 -5.35 6.61
C ALA A 5 23.37 -4.28 5.58
N TYR A 6 23.31 -3.01 6.01
CA TYR A 6 22.92 -1.90 5.15
C TYR A 6 24.02 -1.51 4.15
N GLN A 7 25.30 -1.71 4.51
CA GLN A 7 26.41 -1.54 3.55
C GLN A 7 26.33 -2.57 2.42
N HIS A 8 26.06 -3.84 2.75
CA HIS A 8 25.89 -4.89 1.76
C HIS A 8 24.69 -4.65 0.86
N LEU A 9 23.53 -4.32 1.45
CA LEU A 9 22.34 -3.94 0.69
C LEU A 9 22.64 -2.76 -0.25
N HIS A 10 23.23 -1.68 0.26
CA HIS A 10 23.54 -0.50 -0.54
C HIS A 10 24.43 -0.84 -1.75
N ARG A 11 25.49 -1.62 -1.53
CA ARG A 11 26.40 -2.08 -2.60
C ARG A 11 25.66 -2.88 -3.66
N ASP A 12 24.82 -3.83 -3.25
CA ASP A 12 24.13 -4.72 -4.19
C ASP A 12 23.05 -3.96 -4.96
N LEU A 13 22.39 -2.99 -4.34
CA LEU A 13 21.43 -2.08 -5.00
C LEU A 13 22.10 -1.20 -6.06
N GLN A 14 23.34 -0.76 -5.86
CA GLN A 14 24.07 0.06 -6.84
C GLN A 14 24.26 -0.63 -8.20
N THR A 15 24.10 -1.95 -8.27
CA THR A 15 24.22 -2.70 -9.53
C THR A 15 23.05 -2.46 -10.49
N PHE A 16 21.92 -1.91 -10.02
CA PHE A 16 20.75 -1.64 -10.85
C PHE A 16 19.93 -0.40 -10.47
N ILE A 17 20.14 0.14 -9.28
CA ILE A 17 19.56 1.43 -8.88
C ILE A 17 20.64 2.51 -9.05
N PRO A 18 20.37 3.57 -9.84
CA PRO A 18 21.26 4.72 -9.96
C PRO A 18 21.59 5.33 -8.60
N SER A 19 22.85 5.73 -8.41
CA SER A 19 23.35 6.28 -7.13
C SER A 19 22.53 7.47 -6.62
N ALA A 20 22.00 8.31 -7.52
CA ALA A 20 21.14 9.45 -7.16
C ALA A 20 19.82 9.04 -6.46
N ARG A 21 19.39 7.78 -6.63
CA ARG A 21 18.19 7.21 -6.00
C ARG A 21 18.50 6.41 -4.72
N LEU A 22 19.78 6.33 -4.32
CA LEU A 22 20.24 5.71 -3.08
C LEU A 22 20.75 6.80 -2.13
N ILE A 23 19.99 7.09 -1.08
CA ILE A 23 20.23 8.20 -0.18
C ILE A 23 20.59 7.66 1.21
N SER A 24 21.83 7.88 1.62
CA SER A 24 22.39 7.37 2.88
C SER A 24 23.21 8.41 3.65
N ASP A 25 23.32 9.65 3.14
CA ASP A 25 24.01 10.72 3.86
C ASP A 25 23.17 11.23 5.04
N PRO A 26 23.82 11.66 6.14
CA PRO A 26 23.12 12.03 7.36
C PRO A 26 22.10 13.16 7.22
N LEU A 27 22.36 14.15 6.35
CA LEU A 27 21.49 15.32 6.20
C LEU A 27 20.16 14.91 5.56
N ARG A 28 20.22 14.17 4.44
CA ARG A 28 19.00 13.74 3.75
C ARG A 28 18.28 12.66 4.54
N THR A 29 18.96 11.69 5.15
CA THR A 29 18.28 10.69 5.99
C THR A 29 17.59 11.32 7.20
N LEU A 30 18.17 12.34 7.82
CA LEU A 30 17.49 13.13 8.85
C LEU A 30 16.21 13.79 8.33
N ALA A 31 16.24 14.36 7.11
CA ALA A 31 15.07 14.98 6.49
C ALA A 31 13.98 13.96 6.13
N TYR A 32 14.35 12.78 5.63
CA TYR A 32 13.40 11.69 5.35
C TYR A 32 12.92 10.96 6.60
N GLY A 33 13.55 11.18 7.75
CA GLY A 33 13.21 10.49 8.99
C GLY A 33 11.87 10.89 9.61
N THR A 34 11.11 11.78 8.98
CA THR A 34 9.79 12.22 9.41
C THR A 34 8.79 12.12 8.26
N ASP A 35 7.54 11.77 8.56
CA ASP A 35 6.38 11.99 7.71
C ASP A 35 5.60 13.23 8.24
N ALA A 36 4.29 13.33 8.04
CA ALA A 36 3.52 14.45 8.59
C ALA A 36 3.14 14.27 10.07
N SER A 37 3.60 13.20 10.72
CA SER A 37 3.37 12.92 12.13
C SER A 37 4.38 13.62 13.05
N LEU A 38 4.17 13.48 14.36
CA LEU A 38 5.13 13.93 15.39
C LEU A 38 6.35 13.00 15.55
N TYR A 39 6.36 11.85 14.88
CA TYR A 39 7.40 10.83 15.05
C TYR A 39 8.60 11.13 14.17
N ARG A 40 9.79 10.74 14.66
CA ARG A 40 11.02 10.75 13.88
C ARG A 40 11.81 9.48 14.11
N LEU A 41 12.12 8.80 13.02
CA LEU A 41 13.01 7.64 12.96
C LEU A 41 13.98 7.89 11.81
N ILE A 42 15.29 7.90 12.06
CA ILE A 42 16.28 8.25 11.02
C ILE A 42 16.64 6.97 10.25
N PRO A 43 16.26 6.85 8.97
CA PRO A 43 16.54 5.64 8.18
C PRO A 43 18.04 5.48 7.93
N GLN A 44 18.48 4.23 7.84
CA GLN A 44 19.80 3.89 7.34
C GLN A 44 19.92 4.14 5.84
N LEU A 45 18.84 3.91 5.08
CA LEU A 45 18.83 4.05 3.63
C LEU A 45 17.46 4.48 3.13
N VAL A 46 17.42 5.42 2.20
CA VAL A 46 16.24 5.73 1.41
C VAL A 46 16.50 5.34 -0.03
N VAL A 47 15.61 4.53 -0.61
CA VAL A 47 15.69 4.04 -1.99
C VAL A 47 14.48 4.58 -2.75
N ARG A 48 14.72 5.34 -3.82
CA ARG A 48 13.66 5.76 -4.75
C ARG A 48 13.44 4.69 -5.82
N VAL A 49 12.23 4.14 -5.87
CA VAL A 49 11.90 3.00 -6.74
C VAL A 49 10.98 3.43 -7.86
N GLU A 50 11.34 3.10 -9.10
CA GLU A 50 10.67 3.58 -10.32
C GLU A 50 9.89 2.48 -11.04
N SER A 51 10.07 1.20 -10.71
CA SER A 51 9.40 0.10 -11.41
C SER A 51 9.12 -1.13 -10.54
N GLU A 52 8.21 -1.98 -11.02
CA GLU A 52 7.87 -3.27 -10.41
C GLU A 52 9.08 -4.22 -10.38
N ASP A 53 9.91 -4.21 -11.43
CA ASP A 53 11.11 -5.06 -11.50
C ASP A 53 12.18 -4.65 -10.49
N GLU A 54 12.37 -3.35 -10.27
CA GLU A 54 13.24 -2.86 -9.21
C GLU A 54 12.71 -3.30 -7.84
N MET A 55 11.40 -3.15 -7.61
CA MET A 55 10.76 -3.54 -6.36
C MET A 55 10.99 -5.03 -6.04
N ARG A 56 10.76 -5.90 -7.02
CA ARG A 56 10.98 -7.35 -6.88
C ARG A 56 12.42 -7.68 -6.47
N ARG A 57 13.40 -7.03 -7.11
CA ARG A 57 14.83 -7.22 -6.81
C ARG A 57 15.21 -6.67 -5.43
N ILE A 58 14.65 -5.52 -5.05
CA ILE A 58 14.86 -4.92 -3.73
C ILE A 58 14.33 -5.83 -2.63
N LEU A 59 13.11 -6.38 -2.76
CA LEU A 59 12.53 -7.32 -1.80
C LEU A 59 13.43 -8.54 -1.57
N ALA A 60 13.93 -9.13 -2.65
CA ALA A 60 14.83 -10.28 -2.58
C ALA A 60 16.14 -9.96 -1.83
N LEU A 61 16.78 -8.82 -2.14
CA LEU A 61 18.02 -8.39 -1.48
C LEU A 61 17.77 -8.02 -0.01
N ALA A 62 16.66 -7.36 0.30
CA ALA A 62 16.31 -7.00 1.66
C ALA A 62 16.06 -8.23 2.54
N HIS A 63 15.42 -9.26 1.97
CA HIS A 63 15.27 -10.56 2.64
C HIS A 63 16.64 -11.22 2.88
N GLN A 64 17.50 -11.27 1.87
CA GLN A 64 18.85 -11.83 1.96
C GLN A 64 19.69 -11.16 3.05
N HIS A 65 19.65 -9.83 3.12
CA HIS A 65 20.44 -9.03 4.07
C HIS A 65 19.73 -8.78 5.41
N ARG A 66 18.49 -9.27 5.57
CA ARG A 66 17.64 -9.09 6.76
C ARG A 66 17.47 -7.63 7.14
N THR A 67 17.24 -6.77 6.16
CA THR A 67 17.01 -5.33 6.36
C THR A 67 15.51 -5.03 6.24
N PRO A 68 14.85 -4.61 7.33
CA PRO A 68 13.44 -4.20 7.27
C PRO A 68 13.18 -3.10 6.25
N LEU A 69 12.04 -3.20 5.57
CA LEU A 69 11.60 -2.24 4.56
C LEU A 69 10.35 -1.52 5.06
N THR A 70 10.26 -0.23 4.74
CA THR A 70 9.06 0.58 4.97
C THR A 70 8.71 1.33 3.70
N PHE A 71 7.50 1.11 3.21
CA PHE A 71 7.01 1.74 1.99
C PHE A 71 6.52 3.15 2.27
N ARG A 72 6.96 4.10 1.45
CA ARG A 72 6.56 5.49 1.55
C ARG A 72 6.05 6.00 0.21
N ALA A 73 4.77 6.35 0.20
CA ALA A 73 4.15 7.15 -0.85
C ALA A 73 4.52 8.64 -0.65
N ALA A 74 3.54 9.54 -0.62
CA ALA A 74 3.79 10.96 -0.38
C ALA A 74 4.35 11.29 1.03
N GLY A 75 4.17 10.40 2.02
CA GLY A 75 4.60 10.65 3.40
C GLY A 75 3.74 11.68 4.15
N THR A 76 2.44 11.74 3.85
CA THR A 76 1.48 12.67 4.47
C THR A 76 0.71 12.05 5.65
N SER A 77 1.11 10.88 6.15
CA SER A 77 0.47 10.26 7.31
C SER A 77 0.76 11.06 8.57
N LEU A 78 -0.22 11.13 9.47
CA LEU A 78 -0.11 11.78 10.78
C LEU A 78 0.23 10.77 11.90
N SER A 79 0.38 9.49 11.58
CA SER A 79 0.50 8.40 12.56
C SER A 79 1.84 7.67 12.51
N GLY A 80 2.83 8.14 11.74
CA GLY A 80 4.19 7.59 11.70
C GLY A 80 4.34 6.32 10.83
N GLN A 81 3.31 5.94 10.09
CA GLN A 81 3.29 4.70 9.30
C GLN A 81 4.31 4.69 8.15
N ALA A 82 4.78 5.87 7.73
CA ALA A 82 5.77 6.02 6.66
C ALA A 82 7.19 6.36 7.20
N ALA A 83 7.38 6.35 8.52
CA ALA A 83 8.67 6.56 9.17
C ALA A 83 9.35 5.22 9.47
N SER A 84 10.69 5.19 9.41
CA SER A 84 11.50 4.00 9.67
C SER A 84 12.92 4.39 10.06
N ASP A 85 13.52 3.65 10.98
CA ASP A 85 14.95 3.75 11.30
C ASP A 85 15.82 2.81 10.43
N SER A 86 15.17 2.05 9.54
CA SER A 86 15.77 1.06 8.65
C SER A 86 15.77 1.55 7.19
N VAL A 87 15.18 0.82 6.24
CA VAL A 87 15.14 1.20 4.82
C VAL A 87 13.78 1.77 4.45
N ILE A 88 13.75 3.01 3.93
CA ILE A 88 12.54 3.60 3.34
C ILE A 88 12.56 3.38 1.82
N LEU A 89 11.51 2.76 1.29
CA LEU A 89 11.25 2.64 -0.14
C LEU A 89 10.28 3.74 -0.57
N GLN A 90 10.81 4.80 -1.16
CA GLN A 90 10.02 5.90 -1.68
C GLN A 90 9.62 5.61 -3.13
N LEU A 91 8.33 5.70 -3.45
CA LEU A 91 7.91 5.56 -4.85
C LEU A 91 8.36 6.79 -5.67
N GLY A 92 8.87 6.53 -6.87
CA GLY A 92 9.24 7.55 -7.84
C GLY A 92 8.12 7.88 -8.84
N ASP A 93 8.48 8.63 -9.88
CA ASP A 93 7.54 9.15 -10.87
C ASP A 93 7.09 8.09 -11.89
N GLY A 94 7.82 6.99 -12.02
CA GLY A 94 7.48 5.82 -12.83
C GLY A 94 6.19 5.11 -12.40
N TRP A 95 5.62 5.48 -11.25
CA TRP A 95 4.38 4.95 -10.69
C TRP A 95 3.17 5.90 -10.86
N ARG A 96 3.15 6.73 -11.91
CA ARG A 96 2.10 7.73 -12.16
C ARG A 96 1.14 7.37 -13.30
N GLY A 97 1.21 6.15 -13.83
CA GLY A 97 0.31 5.64 -14.85
C GLY A 97 -1.14 5.55 -14.37
N TRP A 98 -2.07 5.69 -15.31
CA TRP A 98 -3.50 5.60 -15.05
C TRP A 98 -4.26 5.18 -16.31
N ARG A 99 -5.48 4.66 -16.13
CA ARG A 99 -6.40 4.30 -17.20
C ARG A 99 -7.84 4.51 -16.73
N ILE A 100 -8.66 5.14 -17.56
CA ILE A 100 -10.11 5.28 -17.32
C ILE A 100 -10.82 4.12 -18.02
N GLY A 101 -11.73 3.46 -17.32
CA GLY A 101 -12.58 2.40 -17.88
C GLY A 101 -13.79 2.94 -18.65
N ASP A 102 -14.63 2.03 -19.12
CA ASP A 102 -15.79 2.38 -19.94
C ASP A 102 -16.74 3.33 -19.18
N GLU A 103 -17.21 4.36 -19.89
CA GLU A 103 -18.07 5.43 -19.35
C GLU A 103 -17.54 6.12 -18.09
N ALA A 104 -16.23 6.00 -17.85
CA ALA A 104 -15.56 6.40 -16.61
C ALA A 104 -16.20 5.81 -15.34
N ALA A 105 -16.84 4.63 -15.44
CA ALA A 105 -17.38 3.91 -14.29
C ALA A 105 -16.26 3.46 -13.33
N THR A 106 -15.05 3.28 -13.84
CA THR A 106 -13.87 2.81 -13.10
C THR A 106 -12.63 3.60 -13.51
N ILE A 107 -11.65 3.67 -12.61
CA ILE A 107 -10.33 4.24 -12.89
C ILE A 107 -9.24 3.36 -12.26
N SER A 108 -8.27 2.96 -13.06
CA SER A 108 -7.06 2.26 -12.60
C SER A 108 -5.94 3.28 -12.41
N LEU A 109 -5.28 3.26 -11.25
CA LEU A 109 -4.30 4.26 -10.85
C LEU A 109 -3.07 3.56 -10.28
N GLN A 110 -1.88 3.94 -10.73
CA GLN A 110 -0.64 3.53 -10.08
C GLN A 110 -0.42 4.28 -8.76
N PRO A 111 0.38 3.73 -7.83
CA PRO A 111 0.38 4.17 -6.43
C PRO A 111 0.96 5.57 -6.19
N ALA A 112 1.72 6.16 -7.12
CA ALA A 112 2.25 7.52 -7.00
C ALA A 112 1.39 8.61 -7.66
N VAL A 113 0.20 8.26 -8.18
CA VAL A 113 -0.76 9.27 -8.65
C VAL A 113 -1.26 10.10 -7.46
N ILE A 114 -1.23 11.42 -7.59
CA ILE A 114 -1.78 12.35 -6.57
C ILE A 114 -3.31 12.26 -6.59
N GLY A 115 -3.96 12.23 -5.41
CA GLY A 115 -5.42 12.09 -5.32
C GLY A 115 -6.19 13.19 -6.09
N SER A 116 -5.73 14.43 -6.00
CA SER A 116 -6.33 15.54 -6.76
C SER A 116 -6.17 15.39 -8.28
N HIS A 117 -5.10 14.76 -8.74
CA HIS A 117 -4.88 14.47 -10.16
C HIS A 117 -5.85 13.38 -10.65
N ALA A 118 -6.11 12.35 -9.84
CA ALA A 118 -7.14 11.35 -10.16
C ALA A 118 -8.52 12.01 -10.40
N ASN A 119 -8.91 12.95 -9.54
CA ASN A 119 -10.13 13.73 -9.72
C ASN A 119 -10.09 14.63 -10.96
N ARG A 120 -8.93 15.20 -11.29
CA ARG A 120 -8.75 15.99 -12.52
C ARG A 120 -8.95 15.13 -13.78
N TYR A 121 -8.47 13.88 -13.78
CA TYR A 121 -8.66 12.95 -14.89
C TYR A 121 -10.14 12.60 -15.10
N LEU A 122 -10.92 12.51 -14.02
CA LEU A 122 -12.35 12.19 -14.05
C LEU A 122 -13.27 13.40 -14.29
N ALA A 123 -12.76 14.62 -14.15
CA ALA A 123 -13.55 15.85 -14.25
C ALA A 123 -14.32 15.99 -15.59
N PRO A 124 -13.76 15.66 -16.77
CA PRO A 124 -14.50 15.69 -18.04
C PRO A 124 -15.76 14.80 -18.05
N TYR A 125 -15.76 13.75 -17.24
CA TYR A 125 -16.85 12.79 -17.10
C TYR A 125 -17.82 13.14 -15.96
N LYS A 126 -17.62 14.28 -15.29
CA LYS A 126 -18.40 14.71 -14.10
C LYS A 126 -18.35 13.69 -12.96
N ARG A 127 -17.23 12.98 -12.83
CA ARG A 127 -16.99 11.98 -11.78
C ARG A 127 -15.78 12.38 -10.92
N LYS A 128 -15.65 11.71 -9.78
CA LYS A 128 -14.52 11.82 -8.85
C LYS A 128 -14.31 10.48 -8.14
N ILE A 129 -13.13 10.24 -7.58
CA ILE A 129 -12.92 9.09 -6.68
C ILE A 129 -13.70 9.31 -5.38
N GLY A 130 -14.09 8.22 -4.72
CA GLY A 130 -14.76 8.27 -3.42
C GLY A 130 -13.90 8.93 -2.34
N PRO A 131 -12.69 8.42 -2.05
CA PRO A 131 -11.83 8.96 -1.01
C PRO A 131 -11.49 10.45 -1.18
N ASP A 132 -11.70 11.23 -0.13
CA ASP A 132 -11.49 12.68 -0.08
C ASP A 132 -10.62 13.15 1.12
N PRO A 133 -9.47 12.51 1.43
CA PRO A 133 -8.62 12.91 2.56
C PRO A 133 -8.27 14.41 2.54
N ALA A 134 -8.08 15.01 3.71
CA ALA A 134 -7.72 16.43 3.82
C ALA A 134 -6.43 16.79 3.05
N SER A 135 -5.52 15.83 2.89
CA SER A 135 -4.28 15.96 2.13
C SER A 135 -4.41 15.60 0.65
N ILE A 136 -5.62 15.50 0.07
CA ILE A 136 -5.86 15.05 -1.33
C ILE A 136 -5.01 15.75 -2.38
N ASN A 137 -4.61 17.00 -2.14
CA ASN A 137 -3.75 17.77 -3.04
C ASN A 137 -2.26 17.37 -2.99
N ALA A 138 -1.87 16.49 -2.07
CA ALA A 138 -0.49 16.03 -1.87
C ALA A 138 -0.37 14.50 -1.72
N CYS A 139 -1.34 13.84 -1.07
CA CYS A 139 -1.27 12.41 -0.84
C CYS A 139 -1.44 11.61 -2.13
N TRP A 140 -0.77 10.46 -2.21
CA TRP A 140 -0.84 9.58 -3.37
C TRP A 140 -1.80 8.42 -3.16
N ILE A 141 -2.33 7.88 -4.26
CA ILE A 141 -3.32 6.80 -4.27
C ILE A 141 -2.86 5.57 -3.47
N GLY A 142 -1.58 5.20 -3.53
CA GLY A 142 -1.06 4.08 -2.74
C GLY A 142 -1.21 4.30 -1.23
N GLY A 143 -0.98 5.53 -0.76
CA GLY A 143 -1.19 5.91 0.64
C GLY A 143 -2.67 6.04 1.01
N ILE A 144 -3.52 6.46 0.07
CA ILE A 144 -4.98 6.52 0.26
C ILE A 144 -5.56 5.11 0.43
N ALA A 145 -5.13 4.17 -0.41
CA ALA A 145 -5.55 2.77 -0.36
C ALA A 145 -5.06 2.09 0.93
N ALA A 146 -3.75 2.14 1.21
CA ALA A 146 -3.12 1.45 2.35
C ALA A 146 -3.50 1.99 3.74
N ASN A 147 -4.27 3.07 3.81
CA ASN A 147 -4.77 3.62 5.08
C ASN A 147 -6.30 3.67 5.13
N ASN A 148 -6.97 3.12 4.12
CA ASN A 148 -8.39 3.28 3.90
C ASN A 148 -8.86 4.74 4.12
N ALA A 149 -8.09 5.68 3.57
CA ALA A 149 -8.22 7.09 3.89
C ALA A 149 -9.57 7.63 3.39
N SER A 150 -10.19 8.49 4.18
CA SER A 150 -11.45 9.16 3.81
C SER A 150 -11.55 10.52 4.49
N GLY A 151 -12.19 11.48 3.84
CA GLY A 151 -12.51 12.81 4.36
C GLY A 151 -13.95 12.94 4.81
N MET A 152 -14.30 14.14 5.26
CA MET A 152 -15.57 14.41 5.94
C MET A 152 -16.80 14.15 5.05
N CYS A 153 -16.71 14.33 3.73
CA CYS A 153 -17.88 14.22 2.85
C CYS A 153 -18.26 12.76 2.58
N CYS A 154 -17.28 11.85 2.56
CA CYS A 154 -17.45 10.49 2.06
C CYS A 154 -17.68 9.43 3.16
N GLY A 155 -17.46 9.81 4.43
CA GLY A 155 -17.80 8.96 5.57
C GLY A 155 -17.18 7.56 5.49
N THR A 156 -17.96 6.53 5.84
CA THR A 156 -17.61 5.11 5.67
C THR A 156 -18.12 4.50 4.37
N ALA A 157 -19.05 5.18 3.67
CA ALA A 157 -19.73 4.63 2.50
C ALA A 157 -18.94 4.78 1.20
N GLN A 158 -17.98 5.71 1.15
CA GLN A 158 -17.21 6.04 -0.06
C GLN A 158 -15.70 6.10 0.22
N ASN A 159 -15.22 5.37 1.22
CA ASN A 159 -13.78 5.21 1.47
C ASN A 159 -13.14 4.25 0.45
N SER A 160 -11.82 4.07 0.54
CA SER A 160 -11.08 3.19 -0.39
C SER A 160 -11.63 1.77 -0.34
N TYR A 161 -11.94 1.26 0.86
CA TYR A 161 -12.51 -0.06 1.07
C TYR A 161 -13.81 -0.29 0.28
N GLN A 162 -14.75 0.66 0.30
CA GLN A 162 -16.04 0.50 -0.38
C GLN A 162 -15.98 0.75 -1.89
N THR A 163 -14.94 1.43 -2.36
CA THR A 163 -14.84 1.88 -3.77
C THR A 163 -13.79 1.10 -4.57
N LEU A 164 -13.06 0.20 -3.92
CA LEU A 164 -12.11 -0.69 -4.56
C LEU A 164 -12.85 -1.76 -5.36
N GLN A 165 -12.52 -1.88 -6.64
CA GLN A 165 -13.02 -2.96 -7.50
C GLN A 165 -12.00 -4.10 -7.61
N SER A 166 -10.73 -3.75 -7.81
CA SER A 166 -9.62 -4.70 -7.89
C SER A 166 -8.30 -4.01 -7.58
N MET A 167 -7.26 -4.81 -7.32
CA MET A 167 -5.93 -4.33 -6.98
C MET A 167 -4.85 -5.26 -7.55
N ARG A 168 -3.75 -4.64 -7.99
CA ARG A 168 -2.50 -5.34 -8.28
C ARG A 168 -1.53 -5.12 -7.13
N VAL A 169 -1.13 -6.19 -6.46
CA VAL A 169 -0.27 -6.18 -5.26
C VAL A 169 0.97 -7.05 -5.44
N MET A 170 2.08 -6.62 -4.86
CA MET A 170 3.29 -7.44 -4.73
C MET A 170 3.45 -7.85 -3.25
N LEU A 171 3.60 -9.15 -3.01
CA LEU A 171 3.82 -9.69 -1.67
C LEU A 171 5.30 -9.67 -1.28
N ALA A 172 5.59 -9.96 -0.01
CA ALA A 172 6.94 -9.90 0.54
C ALA A 172 7.94 -10.88 -0.12
N ASP A 173 7.45 -11.97 -0.70
CA ASP A 173 8.23 -12.92 -1.49
C ASP A 173 8.43 -12.49 -2.95
N GLY A 174 7.88 -11.35 -3.35
CA GLY A 174 7.95 -10.80 -4.70
C GLY A 174 6.87 -11.33 -5.65
N ALA A 175 5.97 -12.21 -5.19
CA ALA A 175 4.84 -12.66 -5.99
C ALA A 175 3.90 -11.50 -6.29
N VAL A 176 3.39 -11.44 -7.53
CA VAL A 176 2.45 -10.40 -7.96
C VAL A 176 1.09 -11.02 -8.21
N LEU A 177 0.09 -10.45 -7.56
CA LEU A 177 -1.32 -10.82 -7.70
C LEU A 177 -2.09 -9.63 -8.26
N ASP A 178 -2.80 -9.85 -9.35
CA ASP A 178 -3.81 -8.94 -9.87
C ASP A 178 -5.19 -9.55 -9.62
N THR A 179 -5.95 -8.97 -8.70
CA THR A 179 -7.29 -9.49 -8.35
C THR A 179 -8.34 -9.22 -9.43
N GLY A 180 -8.04 -8.34 -10.39
CA GLY A 180 -8.89 -8.08 -11.56
C GLY A 180 -8.64 -9.05 -12.72
N ASP A 181 -7.56 -9.84 -12.67
CA ASP A 181 -7.19 -10.79 -13.72
C ASP A 181 -7.47 -12.24 -13.28
N PRO A 182 -8.44 -12.95 -13.92
CA PRO A 182 -8.74 -14.34 -13.63
C PRO A 182 -7.54 -15.28 -13.78
N ALA A 183 -6.65 -15.03 -14.74
CA ALA A 183 -5.46 -15.86 -14.96
C ALA A 183 -4.45 -15.68 -13.81
N SER A 184 -4.21 -14.44 -13.38
CA SER A 184 -3.41 -14.14 -12.19
C SER A 184 -3.98 -14.79 -10.93
N ARG A 185 -5.29 -14.70 -10.70
CA ARG A 185 -5.97 -15.37 -9.58
C ARG A 185 -5.79 -16.88 -9.61
N ALA A 186 -5.95 -17.53 -10.77
CA ALA A 186 -5.77 -18.96 -10.91
C ALA A 186 -4.32 -19.39 -10.59
N ALA A 187 -3.33 -18.69 -11.14
CA ALA A 187 -1.92 -18.96 -10.88
C ALA A 187 -1.54 -18.73 -9.41
N PHE A 188 -2.08 -17.66 -8.80
CA PHE A 188 -1.83 -17.33 -7.39
C PHE A 188 -2.40 -18.39 -6.44
N LYS A 189 -3.62 -18.90 -6.71
CA LYS A 189 -4.23 -19.99 -5.93
C LYS A 189 -3.37 -21.26 -5.89
N VAL A 190 -2.68 -21.56 -6.99
CA VAL A 190 -1.78 -22.73 -7.05
C VAL A 190 -0.49 -22.46 -6.29
N SER A 191 0.16 -21.32 -6.54
CA SER A 191 1.47 -20.98 -5.97
C SER A 191 1.42 -20.63 -4.47
N HIS A 192 0.31 -20.07 -3.98
CA HIS A 192 0.13 -19.60 -2.60
C HIS A 192 -1.09 -20.24 -1.92
N SER A 193 -1.35 -21.50 -2.24
CA SER A 193 -2.52 -22.26 -1.75
C SER A 193 -2.63 -22.25 -0.22
N ALA A 194 -1.49 -22.35 0.49
CA ALA A 194 -1.45 -22.33 1.96
C ALA A 194 -1.92 -20.99 2.53
N LEU A 195 -1.44 -19.85 2.00
CA LEU A 195 -1.89 -18.52 2.40
C LEU A 195 -3.40 -18.36 2.12
N PHE A 196 -3.85 -18.82 0.97
CA PHE A 196 -5.25 -18.73 0.56
C PHE A 196 -6.17 -19.55 1.49
N ALA A 197 -5.75 -20.75 1.87
CA ALA A 197 -6.46 -21.61 2.82
C ALA A 197 -6.52 -20.98 4.22
N GLN A 198 -5.41 -20.40 4.69
CA GLN A 198 -5.35 -19.72 5.99
C GLN A 198 -6.25 -18.49 6.04
N LEU A 199 -6.31 -17.69 4.97
CA LEU A 199 -7.22 -16.54 4.88
C LEU A 199 -8.69 -16.99 4.89
N ALA A 200 -9.02 -18.07 4.16
CA ALA A 200 -10.35 -18.65 4.17
C ALA A 200 -10.76 -19.13 5.57
N GLU A 201 -9.87 -19.88 6.24
CA GLU A 201 -10.09 -20.36 7.60
C GLU A 201 -10.24 -19.21 8.59
N LEU A 202 -9.41 -18.17 8.48
CA LEU A 202 -9.47 -16.99 9.33
C LEU A 202 -10.83 -16.29 9.19
N GLY A 203 -11.28 -16.03 7.96
CA GLY A 203 -12.59 -15.46 7.69
C GLY A 203 -13.72 -16.33 8.25
N GLN A 204 -13.69 -17.64 8.01
CA GLN A 204 -14.69 -18.58 8.53
C GLN A 204 -14.75 -18.56 10.06
N ARG A 205 -13.61 -18.65 10.73
CA ARG A 205 -13.52 -18.64 12.21
C ARG A 205 -14.00 -17.32 12.79
N THR A 206 -13.65 -16.20 12.17
CA THR A 206 -14.12 -14.88 12.58
C THR A 206 -15.63 -14.75 12.44
N ARG A 207 -16.23 -15.20 11.32
CA ARG A 207 -17.68 -15.18 11.10
C ARG A 207 -18.45 -16.14 12.00
N ALA A 208 -17.89 -17.32 12.28
CA ALA A 208 -18.49 -18.31 13.18
C ALA A 208 -18.49 -17.88 14.66
N ASN A 209 -17.57 -17.00 15.05
CA ASN A 209 -17.58 -16.39 16.37
C ASN A 209 -18.47 -15.14 16.38
N THR A 210 -19.76 -15.32 16.65
CA THR A 210 -20.78 -14.24 16.63
C THR A 210 -20.36 -13.01 17.45
N ALA A 211 -19.84 -13.22 18.67
CA ALA A 211 -19.43 -12.12 19.55
C ALA A 211 -18.28 -11.29 18.94
N LEU A 212 -17.29 -11.95 18.32
CA LEU A 212 -16.21 -11.27 17.63
C LEU A 212 -16.69 -10.57 16.36
N ALA A 213 -17.50 -11.25 15.53
CA ALA A 213 -18.03 -10.69 14.29
C ALA A 213 -18.89 -9.44 14.55
N GLU A 214 -19.76 -9.47 15.56
CA GLU A 214 -20.57 -8.32 15.95
C GLU A 214 -19.71 -7.16 16.47
N ARG A 215 -18.67 -7.45 17.26
CA ARG A 215 -17.71 -6.44 17.71
C ARG A 215 -16.98 -5.78 16.53
N ILE A 216 -16.55 -6.57 15.54
CA ILE A 216 -15.92 -6.04 14.33
C ILE A 216 -16.91 -5.16 13.58
N ARG A 217 -18.11 -5.65 13.26
CA ARG A 217 -19.15 -4.86 12.58
C ARG A 217 -19.44 -3.55 13.32
N ALA A 218 -19.60 -3.59 14.63
CA ALA A 218 -19.83 -2.41 15.45
C ALA A 218 -18.66 -1.41 15.38
N LYS A 219 -17.41 -1.87 15.42
CA LYS A 219 -16.22 -1.02 15.34
C LYS A 219 -16.05 -0.32 13.99
N PHE A 220 -16.47 -0.96 12.90
CA PHE A 220 -16.36 -0.42 11.54
C PHE A 220 -17.64 0.29 11.05
N LYS A 221 -18.67 0.45 11.90
CA LYS A 221 -19.80 1.36 11.64
C LYS A 221 -19.38 2.83 11.57
N ILE A 222 -18.32 3.18 12.29
CA ILE A 222 -17.66 4.48 12.23
C ILE A 222 -16.32 4.35 11.54
N LYS A 223 -15.72 5.48 11.17
CA LYS A 223 -14.37 5.48 10.61
C LYS A 223 -13.39 4.86 11.59
N ASN A 224 -12.79 3.76 11.18
CA ASN A 224 -11.76 3.06 11.92
C ASN A 224 -10.66 2.65 10.94
N THR A 225 -9.51 3.31 11.05
CA THR A 225 -8.33 3.07 10.23
C THR A 225 -7.14 2.63 11.10
N CYS A 226 -7.43 2.14 12.32
CA CYS A 226 -6.41 1.67 13.25
C CYS A 226 -6.08 0.20 12.99
N GLY A 227 -4.88 -0.05 12.44
CA GLY A 227 -4.43 -1.40 12.10
C GLY A 227 -5.09 -1.89 10.81
N TYR A 228 -5.35 -3.19 10.73
CA TYR A 228 -5.95 -3.82 9.56
C TYR A 228 -7.45 -3.58 9.47
N SER A 229 -7.96 -3.54 8.24
CA SER A 229 -9.39 -3.48 7.91
C SER A 229 -10.09 -4.82 8.21
N LEU A 230 -10.15 -5.21 9.48
CA LEU A 230 -10.64 -6.52 9.93
C LEU A 230 -12.09 -6.81 9.54
N ASN A 231 -12.87 -5.79 9.18
CA ASN A 231 -14.20 -5.98 8.61
C ASN A 231 -14.18 -6.78 7.30
N ALA A 232 -13.07 -6.80 6.56
CA ALA A 232 -12.88 -7.69 5.41
C ALA A 232 -13.13 -9.17 5.76
N LEU A 233 -12.77 -9.62 6.97
CA LEU A 233 -12.97 -10.99 7.44
C LEU A 233 -14.45 -11.33 7.68
N VAL A 234 -15.30 -10.32 7.82
CA VAL A 234 -16.72 -10.49 8.13
C VAL A 234 -17.60 -10.18 6.93
N ASP A 235 -17.20 -9.22 6.09
CA ASP A 235 -17.94 -8.75 4.93
C ASP A 235 -17.76 -9.65 3.71
N TYR A 236 -16.64 -10.38 3.62
CA TYR A 236 -16.30 -11.20 2.45
C TYR A 236 -16.04 -12.67 2.78
N GLU A 237 -16.46 -13.55 1.87
CA GLU A 237 -16.17 -15.00 1.93
C GLU A 237 -15.05 -15.41 0.98
N ASP A 238 -14.93 -14.76 -0.18
CA ASP A 238 -13.84 -15.02 -1.14
C ASP A 238 -12.50 -14.52 -0.56
N PRO A 239 -11.48 -15.38 -0.40
CA PRO A 239 -10.20 -14.96 0.16
C PRO A 239 -9.47 -13.91 -0.68
N PHE A 240 -9.77 -13.77 -1.98
CA PHE A 240 -9.25 -12.64 -2.78
C PHE A 240 -9.84 -11.31 -2.34
N GLU A 241 -11.15 -11.28 -2.10
CA GLU A 241 -11.84 -10.10 -1.58
C GLU A 241 -11.35 -9.75 -0.18
N ILE A 242 -11.16 -10.77 0.68
CA ILE A 242 -10.54 -10.58 1.99
C ILE A 242 -9.15 -9.96 1.85
N LEU A 243 -8.28 -10.54 1.03
CA LEU A 243 -6.89 -10.08 0.87
C LEU A 243 -6.81 -8.62 0.40
N GLN A 244 -7.55 -8.25 -0.65
CA GLN A 244 -7.47 -6.89 -1.20
C GLN A 244 -8.06 -5.83 -0.27
N HIS A 245 -8.98 -6.22 0.62
CA HIS A 245 -9.66 -5.32 1.54
C HIS A 245 -9.10 -5.32 2.97
N LEU A 246 -8.15 -6.21 3.30
CA LEU A 246 -7.48 -6.22 4.60
C LEU A 246 -6.47 -5.07 4.78
N MET A 247 -6.05 -4.46 3.67
CA MET A 247 -5.11 -3.33 3.65
C MET A 247 -5.68 -2.05 4.27
#